data_AF-A0A1J3HZT1-F1
#
_entry.id   AF-A0A1J3HZT1-F1
#
_cell.length_a   1.000
_cell.length_b   1.000
_cell.length_c   1.000
_cell.angle_alpha   90.00
_cell.angle_beta   90.00
_cell.angle_gamma   90.00
#
_symmetry.space_group_name_H-M   'P 1'
#
loop_
_entity.id
_entity.type
_entity.pdbx_description
1 polymer ?
#
loop_
_entity_poly.entity_id
_entity_poly.type
_entity_poly.pdbx_seq_one_letter_code
_entity_poly.pdbx_strand_id
1 'polypeptide(L)'
;WRKYGQKEILGSRFPRAYYRCTHQKLYNCPAKKQVQRLNDDPFTFRVTYRGSHTCHIYSTAPTASAAAITTPISSTTVTTSHSVDYGLAVLDMDDAMFGSGGIGAN
;
A
#
# COMPACT_ATOMS: atom_id res chain seq x y z
N TRP A 1 5.01 1.35 4.56
CA TRP A 1 5.16 2.63 5.30
C TRP A 1 4.87 2.40 6.78
N ARG A 2 5.51 3.13 7.71
CA ARG A 2 5.22 3.10 9.17
C ARG A 2 4.95 4.51 9.68
N LYS A 3 3.86 4.74 10.43
CA LYS A 3 3.60 6.04 11.10
C LYS A 3 4.69 6.26 12.15
N TYR A 4 5.12 7.51 12.32
CA TYR A 4 6.14 7.87 13.32
C TYR A 4 5.81 9.12 14.12
N GLY A 5 4.83 9.90 13.66
CA GLY A 5 4.39 11.09 14.36
C GLY A 5 3.10 11.62 13.76
N GLN A 6 2.53 12.57 14.48
CA GLN A 6 1.38 13.37 14.09
C GLN A 6 1.63 14.79 14.58
N LYS A 7 1.16 15.80 13.84
CA LYS A 7 1.25 17.19 14.28
C LYS A 7 -0.04 17.92 13.92
N GLU A 8 -0.61 18.64 14.89
CA GLU A 8 -1.68 19.59 14.62
C GLU A 8 -1.16 20.73 13.72
N ILE A 9 -1.98 21.14 12.75
CA ILE A 9 -1.61 22.15 11.76
C ILE A 9 -2.47 23.38 12.01
N LEU A 10 -1.82 24.52 12.27
CA LEU A 10 -2.48 25.80 12.42
C LEU A 10 -3.34 26.11 11.18
N GLY A 11 -4.60 26.48 11.39
CA GLY A 11 -5.56 26.70 10.30
C GLY A 11 -6.10 25.42 9.64
N SER A 12 -5.84 24.23 10.17
CA SER A 12 -6.47 22.98 9.71
C SER A 12 -7.42 22.40 10.74
N ARG A 13 -8.52 21.81 10.26
CA ARG A 13 -9.43 21.00 11.08
C ARG A 13 -8.89 19.60 11.35
N PHE A 14 -7.80 19.20 10.69
CA PHE A 14 -7.29 17.84 10.71
C PHE A 14 -5.76 17.80 10.91
N PRO A 15 -5.25 16.92 11.78
CA PRO A 15 -3.81 16.76 11.97
C PRO A 15 -3.10 16.21 10.73
N ARG A 16 -1.80 16.52 10.63
CA ARG A 16 -0.91 15.90 9.66
C ARG A 16 -0.29 14.63 10.22
N ALA A 17 -0.44 13.52 9.50
CA ALA A 17 0.22 12.27 9.84
C ALA A 17 1.55 12.12 9.09
N TYR A 18 2.59 11.65 9.79
CA TYR A 18 3.95 11.51 9.26
C TYR A 18 4.37 10.04 9.23
N TYR A 19 4.90 9.63 8.07
CA TYR A 19 5.27 8.25 7.79
C TYR A 19 6.70 8.15 7.25
N ARG A 20 7.39 7.07 7.64
CA ARG A 20 8.72 6.69 7.18
C ARG A 20 8.66 5.35 6.45
N CYS A 21 9.64 5.06 5.60
CA CYS A 21 9.73 3.73 4.99
C CYS A 21 9.80 2.64 6.08
N THR A 22 9.14 1.50 5.86
CA THR A 22 9.27 0.30 6.71
C THR A 22 10.73 -0.12 6.85
N HIS A 23 11.44 -0.03 5.74
CA HIS A 23 12.82 -0.44 5.51
C HIS A 23 13.86 0.63 5.90
N GLN A 24 13.45 1.74 6.51
CA GLN A 24 14.37 2.81 6.91
C GLN A 24 15.47 2.33 7.86
N LYS A 25 15.15 1.51 8.87
CA LYS A 25 16.14 1.04 9.85
C LYS A 25 17.09 -0.04 9.32
N LEU A 26 16.65 -0.83 8.34
CA LEU A 26 17.40 -1.97 7.81
C LEU A 26 18.32 -1.57 6.64
N TYR A 27 17.86 -0.66 5.79
CA TYR A 27 18.54 -0.29 4.54
C TYR A 27 18.75 1.23 4.41
N ASN A 28 18.71 1.96 5.52
CA ASN A 28 18.87 3.42 5.61
C ASN A 28 17.97 4.22 4.63
N CYS A 29 16.83 3.64 4.24
CA CYS A 29 15.98 4.17 3.17
C CYS A 29 15.43 5.57 3.53
N PRO A 30 15.75 6.62 2.76
CA PRO A 30 15.46 8.00 3.13
C PRO A 30 13.99 8.39 2.91
N ALA A 31 13.23 7.57 2.18
CA ALA A 31 11.84 7.84 1.80
C ALA A 31 10.92 8.09 3.03
N LYS A 32 10.29 9.26 3.01
CA LYS A 32 9.31 9.76 3.99
C LYS A 32 8.07 10.23 3.23
N LYS A 33 6.89 10.19 3.87
CA LYS A 33 5.69 10.85 3.36
C LYS A 33 4.88 11.51 4.46
N GLN A 34 4.19 12.59 4.09
CA GLN A 34 3.21 13.28 4.92
C GLN A 34 1.83 13.06 4.31
N VAL A 35 0.82 12.87 5.15
CA VAL A 35 -0.59 12.77 4.74
C VAL A 35 -1.37 13.82 5.51
N GLN A 36 -2.09 14.66 4.77
CA GLN A 36 -2.92 15.75 5.27
C GLN A 36 -4.31 15.62 4.63
N ARG A 37 -5.37 15.57 5.43
CA ARG A 37 -6.74 15.75 4.90
C ARG A 37 -6.94 17.23 4.56
N LEU A 38 -7.61 17.53 3.44
CA LEU A 38 -7.94 18.92 3.10
C LEU A 38 -9.02 19.45 4.05
N ASN A 39 -9.09 20.79 4.20
CA ASN A 39 -10.13 21.43 4.98
C ASN A 39 -11.45 21.51 4.18
N ASP A 40 -11.33 21.77 2.89
CA ASP A 40 -12.44 22.13 2.00
C ASP A 40 -13.21 20.88 1.52
N ASP A 41 -12.48 19.76 1.34
CA ASP A 41 -13.04 18.44 1.10
C ASP A 41 -12.45 17.43 2.11
N PRO A 42 -13.26 16.92 3.07
CA PRO A 42 -12.80 15.97 4.08
C PRO A 42 -12.57 14.55 3.57
N PHE A 43 -12.96 14.22 2.33
CA PHE A 43 -12.70 12.92 1.70
C PHE A 43 -11.37 12.92 0.93
N THR A 44 -10.89 14.08 0.51
CA THR A 44 -9.61 14.23 -0.22
C THR A 44 -8.41 14.39 0.73
N PHE A 45 -7.31 13.72 0.36
CA PHE A 45 -6.04 13.76 1.09
C PHE A 45 -4.89 14.26 0.22
N ARG A 46 -4.24 15.34 0.66
CA ARG A 46 -2.96 15.78 0.13
C ARG A 46 -1.84 14.90 0.70
N VAL A 47 -1.20 14.13 -0.16
CA VAL A 47 -0.02 13.33 0.18
C VAL A 47 1.23 14.02 -0.36
N THR A 48 2.29 14.10 0.44
CA THR A 48 3.58 14.69 0.03
C THR A 48 4.70 13.71 0.33
N TYR A 49 5.35 13.22 -0.72
CA TYR A 49 6.51 12.33 -0.65
C TYR A 49 7.81 13.15 -0.56
N ARG A 50 8.81 12.63 0.15
CA ARG A 50 10.14 13.23 0.31
C ARG A 50 11.21 12.15 0.32
N GLY A 51 12.19 12.27 -0.57
CA GLY A 51 13.25 11.28 -0.78
C GLY A 51 12.76 10.04 -1.52
N SER A 52 13.65 9.44 -2.31
CA SER A 52 13.36 8.24 -3.12
C SER A 52 13.54 6.95 -2.32
N HIS A 53 12.90 5.87 -2.76
CA HIS A 53 13.09 4.55 -2.17
C HIS A 53 14.39 3.92 -2.68
N THR A 54 15.36 3.70 -1.79
CA THR A 54 16.56 2.88 -2.08
C THR A 54 16.34 1.40 -1.80
N CYS A 55 15.32 1.06 -0.99
CA CYS A 55 14.97 -0.31 -0.60
C CYS A 55 14.17 -1.09 -1.67
N HIS A 56 14.19 -0.66 -2.93
CA HIS A 56 13.42 -1.28 -4.02
C HIS A 56 13.88 -2.73 -4.28
N ILE A 57 15.20 -2.95 -4.28
CA ILE A 57 15.84 -4.27 -4.47
C ILE A 57 15.58 -5.27 -3.33
N TYR A 58 15.03 -4.83 -2.20
CA TYR A 58 14.67 -5.67 -1.05
C TYR A 58 13.18 -5.56 -0.70
N SER A 59 12.37 -5.01 -1.61
CA SER A 59 10.92 -4.88 -1.43
C SER A 59 10.23 -6.13 -1.95
N THR A 60 9.74 -6.99 -1.06
CA THR A 60 8.89 -8.14 -1.43
C THR A 60 7.52 -7.72 -2.00
N ALA A 61 7.15 -6.45 -1.87
CA ALA A 61 5.97 -5.92 -2.56
C ALA A 61 6.31 -5.71 -4.05
N PRO A 62 5.51 -6.23 -4.99
CA PRO A 62 5.77 -6.09 -6.42
C PRO A 62 5.77 -4.62 -6.79
N THR A 63 6.95 -4.12 -7.12
CA THR A 63 7.13 -2.79 -7.64
C THR A 63 6.66 -2.78 -9.08
N ALA A 64 5.49 -2.19 -9.30
CA ALA A 64 5.02 -1.78 -10.62
C ALA A 64 5.98 -0.70 -11.16
N SER A 65 7.12 -1.15 -11.68
CA SER A 65 8.03 -0.35 -12.46
C SER A 65 7.24 0.18 -13.66
N ALA A 66 7.06 1.49 -13.73
CA ALA A 66 6.47 2.15 -14.88
C ALA A 66 7.46 2.08 -16.05
N ALA A 67 7.59 0.89 -16.65
CA ALA A 67 8.19 0.72 -17.96
C ALA A 67 7.36 1.56 -18.94
N ALA A 68 8.03 2.45 -19.68
CA ALA A 68 7.37 3.36 -20.59
C ALA A 68 6.59 2.57 -21.64
N ILE A 69 5.26 2.74 -21.66
CA ILE A 69 4.40 2.18 -22.70
C ILE A 69 4.55 3.04 -23.95
N THR A 70 5.63 2.80 -24.70
CA THR A 70 5.83 3.39 -26.03
C THR A 70 5.09 2.54 -27.07
N THR A 71 3.76 2.66 -27.10
CA THR A 71 2.92 2.13 -28.18
C THR A 71 1.91 3.19 -28.63
N PRO A 72 1.91 3.61 -29.90
CA PRO A 72 0.94 4.58 -30.40
C PRO A 72 -0.42 3.93 -30.66
N ILE A 73 -1.48 4.60 -30.22
CA ILE A 73 -2.86 4.60 -30.77
C ILE A 73 -3.56 3.21 -30.87
N SER A 74 -4.70 3.01 -30.23
CA SER A 74 -5.98 3.48 -30.78
C SER A 74 -7.05 3.65 -29.71
N SER A 75 -7.94 4.61 -29.91
CA SER A 75 -9.06 4.90 -29.02
C SER A 75 -10.19 3.87 -29.15
N THR A 76 -10.39 3.06 -28.10
CA THR A 76 -11.64 2.30 -27.92
C THR A 76 -12.18 2.59 -26.52
N THR A 77 -13.34 3.25 -26.47
CA THR A 77 -14.08 3.52 -25.23
C THR A 77 -14.60 2.20 -24.63
N VAL A 78 -14.00 1.77 -23.52
CA VAL A 78 -14.53 0.66 -22.72
C VAL A 78 -15.48 1.20 -21.66
N THR A 79 -16.74 1.37 -22.05
CA THR A 79 -17.85 1.63 -21.12
C THR A 79 -18.40 0.28 -20.64
N THR A 80 -17.91 -0.21 -19.50
CA THR A 80 -18.45 -1.44 -18.90
C THR A 80 -19.21 -1.10 -17.62
N SER A 81 -20.53 -1.00 -17.75
CA SER A 81 -21.47 -0.77 -16.65
C SER A 81 -21.87 -2.08 -15.97
N HIS A 82 -21.74 -2.12 -14.64
CA HIS A 82 -22.47 -2.94 -13.66
C HIS A 82 -22.86 -4.40 -14.01
N SER A 83 -22.23 -5.34 -13.31
CA SER A 83 -22.93 -6.49 -12.69
C SER A 83 -22.19 -6.94 -11.43
N VAL A 84 -22.91 -7.09 -10.32
CA VAL A 84 -22.44 -7.80 -9.13
C VAL A 84 -22.88 -9.25 -9.26
N ASP A 85 -21.94 -10.16 -9.47
CA ASP A 85 -22.21 -11.59 -9.57
C ASP A 85 -21.95 -12.28 -8.22
N TYR A 86 -22.90 -13.12 -7.78
CA TYR A 86 -22.88 -13.81 -6.49
C TYR A 86 -22.90 -15.33 -6.73
N GLY A 87 -21.79 -16.00 -6.42
CA GLY A 87 -21.64 -17.47 -6.52
C GLY A 87 -20.59 -17.88 -7.56
N LEU A 88 -19.97 -19.06 -7.52
CA LEU A 88 -20.09 -20.16 -6.56
C LEU A 88 -18.69 -20.80 -6.31
N ALA A 89 -18.58 -21.67 -5.32
CA ALA A 89 -17.29 -22.21 -4.86
C ALA A 89 -16.60 -23.16 -5.85
N VAL A 90 -15.27 -23.14 -5.84
CA VAL A 90 -14.44 -24.33 -6.12
C VAL A 90 -13.67 -24.67 -4.83
N LEU A 91 -13.88 -25.89 -4.36
CA LEU A 91 -13.12 -26.50 -3.27
C LEU A 91 -11.87 -27.16 -3.88
N ASP A 92 -10.71 -26.91 -3.29
CA ASP A 92 -9.48 -27.66 -3.57
C ASP A 92 -8.90 -28.04 -2.19
N MET A 93 -8.91 -29.34 -1.86
CA MET A 93 -8.80 -29.86 -0.49
C MET A 93 -8.21 -31.29 -0.43
N ASP A 94 -6.90 -31.42 -0.71
CA ASP A 94 -5.97 -32.51 -0.29
C ASP A 94 -4.56 -32.18 -0.83
N ASP A 95 -3.38 -32.64 -0.37
CA ASP A 95 -2.85 -33.22 0.89
C ASP A 95 -1.29 -33.00 0.86
N ALA A 96 -0.45 -32.96 1.90
CA ALA A 96 -0.53 -32.57 3.33
C ALA A 96 0.93 -32.60 3.92
N MET A 97 1.09 -33.02 5.17
CA MET A 97 2.31 -33.52 5.84
C MET A 97 3.52 -32.59 6.03
N PHE A 98 3.59 -31.97 7.21
CA PHE A 98 4.57 -32.21 8.30
C PHE A 98 4.21 -31.24 9.44
N GLY A 99 4.13 -31.59 10.73
CA GLY A 99 4.23 -32.86 11.47
C GLY A 99 4.12 -32.54 12.97
N SER A 100 3.37 -33.34 13.74
CA SER A 100 2.92 -32.98 15.11
C SER A 100 3.98 -33.12 16.21
N GLY A 101 3.81 -32.35 17.30
CA GLY A 101 4.44 -32.59 18.61
C GLY A 101 4.76 -31.29 19.38
N GLY A 102 4.38 -31.10 20.64
CA GLY A 102 3.61 -31.93 21.56
C GLY A 102 3.18 -31.13 22.81
N ILE A 103 2.32 -31.70 23.66
CA ILE A 103 1.71 -31.03 24.83
C ILE A 103 2.34 -31.54 26.13
N GLY A 104 2.49 -30.64 27.10
CA GLY A 104 2.66 -30.95 28.53
C GLY A 104 3.95 -30.38 29.15
N ALA A 105 4.03 -30.10 30.44
CA ALA A 105 3.04 -29.99 31.52
C ALA A 105 3.84 -29.61 32.78
N ASN A 106 3.44 -28.54 33.49
CA ASN A 106 3.51 -28.30 34.95
C ASN A 106 3.31 -26.81 35.25
#